data_AF-A0A6A6VC05-F1
#
_entry.id   AF-A0A6A6VC05-F1
#
_cell.length_a   1.000
_cell.length_b   1.000
_cell.length_c   1.000
_cell.angle_alpha   90.00
_cell.angle_beta   90.00
_cell.angle_gamma   90.00
#
_symmetry.space_group_name_H-M   'P 1'
#
loop_
_entity.id
_entity.type
_entity.pdbx_description
1 polymer ?
#
loop_
_entity_poly.entity_id
_entity_poly.type
_entity_poly.pdbx_seq_one_letter_code
_entity_poly.pdbx_strand_id
1 'polypeptide(L)'
;MKDPKKICQRLGWGDGARAVGNSDVEKILEAYNALFFFGQIQVEGMFRWKTGLLSKDRRYAQYLPSTGMIEMDPIELSPPPCTLPPDRNATAVDRLGTLLHEALHAYLDYQCQSCRSLDPRDRAAHGYTFQKLGKVLEEKMLEFLKAPVKLGRVRSWLHRREITDRVPCVHELKEWGWWIPLVINLKEQIPWDASKKKRKRDPCDLSEQEPKRIAR
;
A
#
# COMPACT_ATOMS: atom_id res chain seq x y z
N MET A 1 -26.52 21.22 -0.83
CA MET A 1 -25.23 20.58 -0.47
C MET A 1 -25.51 19.15 -0.02
N LYS A 2 -24.84 18.13 -0.57
CA LYS A 2 -25.03 16.74 -0.10
C LYS A 2 -24.42 16.59 1.30
N ASP A 3 -25.07 15.81 2.15
CA ASP A 3 -24.59 15.49 3.50
C ASP A 3 -23.24 14.73 3.42
N PRO A 4 -22.15 15.25 4.04
CA PRO A 4 -20.85 14.59 4.06
C PRO A 4 -20.87 13.15 4.59
N LYS A 5 -21.74 12.85 5.58
CA LYS A 5 -21.89 11.49 6.11
C LYS A 5 -22.38 10.53 5.03
N LYS A 6 -23.28 11.00 4.16
CA LYS A 6 -23.79 10.21 3.03
C LYS A 6 -22.74 10.02 1.95
N ILE A 7 -21.74 10.91 1.82
CA ILE A 7 -20.63 10.72 0.86
C ILE A 7 -19.77 9.55 1.31
N CYS A 8 -19.30 9.54 2.56
CA CYS A 8 -18.44 8.47 3.08
C CYS A 8 -19.12 7.10 3.04
N GLN A 9 -20.41 7.02 3.37
CA GLN A 9 -21.17 5.76 3.28
C GLN A 9 -21.29 5.24 1.85
N ARG A 10 -21.46 6.14 0.87
CA ARG A 10 -21.56 5.78 -0.55
C ARG A 10 -20.21 5.40 -1.15
N LEU A 11 -19.11 5.88 -0.55
CA LEU A 11 -17.77 5.49 -0.97
C LEU A 11 -17.53 3.98 -0.80
N GLY A 12 -18.27 3.29 0.06
CA GLY A 12 -18.19 1.84 0.23
C GLY A 12 -18.85 0.99 -0.87
N TRP A 13 -19.50 1.61 -1.87
CA TRP A 13 -20.27 0.89 -2.88
C TRP A 13 -19.37 0.33 -3.98
N GLY A 14 -19.66 -0.88 -4.46
CA GLY A 14 -18.85 -1.55 -5.49
C GLY A 14 -18.70 -0.75 -6.78
N ASP A 15 -19.72 0.02 -7.17
CA ASP A 15 -19.64 1.00 -8.28
C ASP A 15 -19.40 2.41 -7.69
N GLY A 16 -18.14 2.66 -7.31
CA GLY A 16 -17.76 3.88 -6.62
C GLY A 16 -18.07 5.15 -7.41
N ALA A 17 -17.79 5.13 -8.73
CA ALA A 17 -17.96 6.28 -9.61
C ALA A 17 -19.42 6.71 -9.76
N ARG A 18 -20.36 5.76 -9.83
CA ARG A 18 -21.79 6.07 -9.87
C ARG A 18 -22.31 6.56 -8.52
N ALA A 19 -21.81 6.01 -7.42
CA ALA A 19 -22.27 6.33 -6.08
C ALA A 19 -21.73 7.69 -5.57
N VAL A 20 -20.49 8.02 -5.92
CA VAL A 20 -19.75 9.21 -5.50
C VAL A 20 -19.03 9.80 -6.71
N GLY A 21 -19.50 10.96 -7.20
CA GLY A 21 -18.85 11.65 -8.32
C GLY A 21 -17.55 12.33 -7.92
N ASN A 22 -16.76 12.78 -8.90
CA ASN A 22 -15.44 13.40 -8.66
C ASN A 22 -15.52 14.57 -7.66
N SER A 23 -16.48 15.47 -7.83
CA SER A 23 -16.66 16.64 -6.94
C SER A 23 -17.09 16.27 -5.51
N ASP A 24 -17.64 15.08 -5.28
CA ASP A 24 -17.90 14.60 -3.91
C ASP A 24 -16.61 14.04 -3.28
N VAL A 25 -15.69 13.46 -4.08
CA VAL A 25 -14.37 13.03 -3.60
C VAL A 25 -13.45 14.22 -3.35
N GLU A 26 -13.51 15.25 -4.20
CA GLU A 26 -12.73 16.49 -4.02
C GLU A 26 -13.05 17.16 -2.68
N LYS A 27 -14.29 17.13 -2.20
CA LYS A 27 -14.63 17.61 -0.84
C LYS A 27 -13.94 16.83 0.28
N ILE A 28 -13.70 15.53 0.07
CA ILE A 28 -12.92 14.73 1.01
C ILE A 28 -11.44 15.17 0.96
N LEU A 29 -10.92 15.41 -0.24
CA LEU A 29 -9.56 15.96 -0.42
C LEU A 29 -9.41 17.35 0.20
N GLU A 30 -10.40 18.23 0.08
CA GLU A 30 -10.42 19.54 0.75
C GLU A 30 -10.31 19.38 2.26
N ALA A 31 -11.05 18.44 2.85
CA ALA A 31 -10.97 18.14 4.28
C ALA A 31 -9.58 17.60 4.66
N TYR A 32 -9.02 16.68 3.89
CA TYR A 32 -7.64 16.20 4.11
C TYR A 32 -6.62 17.33 3.98
N ASN A 33 -6.76 18.19 2.98
CA ASN A 33 -5.87 19.30 2.75
C ASN A 33 -5.87 20.28 3.92
N ALA A 34 -7.04 20.61 4.44
CA ALA A 34 -7.19 21.46 5.62
C ALA A 34 -6.62 20.82 6.90
N LEU A 35 -6.87 19.53 7.12
CA LEU A 35 -6.50 18.84 8.37
C LEU A 35 -5.03 18.41 8.43
N PHE A 36 -4.47 17.97 7.30
CA PHE A 36 -3.20 17.25 7.27
C PHE A 36 -2.13 17.90 6.41
N PHE A 37 -2.52 18.72 5.43
CA PHE A 37 -1.60 19.28 4.44
C PHE A 37 -1.57 20.81 4.44
N PHE A 38 -2.08 21.44 5.51
CA PHE A 38 -2.00 22.88 5.75
C PHE A 38 -2.53 23.75 4.60
N GLY A 39 -3.53 23.25 3.86
CA GLY A 39 -4.11 23.93 2.71
C GLY A 39 -3.19 24.05 1.49
N GLN A 40 -2.08 23.32 1.44
CA GLN A 40 -1.05 23.48 0.40
C GLN A 40 -1.38 22.79 -0.93
N ILE A 41 -2.28 21.80 -0.93
CA ILE A 41 -2.64 21.08 -2.15
C ILE A 41 -3.72 21.87 -2.92
N GLN A 42 -3.56 22.02 -4.24
CA GLN A 42 -4.63 22.52 -5.11
C GLN A 42 -5.61 21.37 -5.42
N VAL A 43 -6.84 21.46 -4.91
CA VAL A 43 -7.80 20.34 -4.96
C VAL A 43 -8.74 20.39 -6.18
N GLU A 44 -9.03 21.57 -6.72
CA GLU A 44 -9.97 21.71 -7.84
C GLU A 44 -9.45 20.99 -9.10
N GLY A 45 -10.23 20.04 -9.62
CA GLY A 45 -9.85 19.25 -10.80
C GLY A 45 -8.78 18.20 -10.54
N MET A 46 -8.43 17.97 -9.28
CA MET A 46 -7.34 17.07 -8.89
C MET A 46 -7.75 15.60 -8.92
N PHE A 47 -9.04 15.26 -9.00
CA PHE A 47 -9.49 13.87 -8.87
C PHE A 47 -10.28 13.37 -10.07
N ARG A 48 -10.02 12.11 -10.47
CA ARG A 48 -10.90 11.35 -11.36
C ARG A 48 -10.98 9.86 -11.04
N TRP A 49 -12.18 9.31 -11.23
CA TRP A 49 -12.33 7.86 -11.40
C TRP A 49 -11.80 7.41 -12.76
N LYS A 50 -11.06 6.31 -12.79
CA LYS A 50 -10.52 5.72 -14.03
C LYS A 50 -10.47 4.21 -13.93
N THR A 51 -11.19 3.53 -14.81
CA THR A 51 -11.20 2.08 -14.88
C THR A 51 -9.95 1.53 -15.58
N GLY A 52 -9.56 0.31 -15.22
CA GLY A 52 -8.50 -0.42 -15.90
C GLY A 52 -7.11 0.05 -15.52
N LEU A 53 -6.94 0.63 -14.32
CA LEU A 53 -5.62 0.95 -13.79
C LEU A 53 -4.84 -0.35 -13.46
N LEU A 54 -5.52 -1.36 -12.92
CA LEU A 54 -4.88 -2.60 -12.48
C LEU A 54 -4.30 -3.41 -13.64
N SER A 55 -4.98 -3.43 -14.78
CA SER A 55 -4.56 -4.22 -15.95
C SER A 55 -3.28 -3.69 -16.61
N LYS A 56 -3.00 -2.38 -16.49
CA LYS A 56 -1.81 -1.76 -17.07
C LYS A 56 -0.62 -1.76 -16.11
N ASP A 57 -0.85 -1.37 -14.86
CA ASP A 57 0.25 -1.03 -13.93
C ASP A 57 0.21 -1.79 -12.61
N ARG A 58 -0.69 -2.78 -12.46
CA ARG A 58 -0.95 -3.51 -11.21
C ARG A 58 -1.21 -2.58 -10.01
N ARG A 59 -1.82 -1.43 -10.27
CA ARG A 59 -2.21 -0.42 -9.28
C ARG A 59 -3.69 -0.09 -9.44
N TYR A 60 -4.37 0.20 -8.35
CA TYR A 60 -5.78 0.63 -8.34
C TYR A 60 -5.91 2.14 -8.06
N ALA A 61 -4.80 2.83 -7.79
CA ALA A 61 -4.74 4.28 -7.67
C ALA A 61 -3.34 4.81 -8.04
N GLN A 62 -3.28 6.08 -8.41
CA GLN A 62 -2.02 6.80 -8.63
C GLN A 62 -2.20 8.32 -8.60
N TYR A 63 -1.18 9.02 -8.11
CA TYR A 63 -0.92 10.43 -8.36
C TYR A 63 -0.05 10.60 -9.61
N LEU A 64 -0.41 11.56 -10.47
CA LEU A 64 0.28 11.94 -11.69
C LEU A 64 0.92 13.32 -11.53
N PRO A 65 2.24 13.41 -11.23
CA PRO A 65 2.92 14.69 -11.00
C PRO A 65 2.82 15.67 -12.17
N SER A 66 2.81 15.17 -13.42
CA SER A 66 2.74 16.01 -14.62
C SER A 66 1.42 16.78 -14.76
N THR A 67 0.35 16.30 -14.15
CA THR A 67 -0.98 16.93 -14.22
C THR A 67 -1.53 17.28 -12.84
N GLY A 68 -0.82 16.98 -11.76
CA GLY A 68 -1.31 17.10 -10.39
C GLY A 68 -2.54 16.24 -10.08
N MET A 69 -2.78 15.17 -10.84
CA MET A 69 -4.07 14.46 -10.80
C MET A 69 -3.97 13.14 -10.04
N ILE A 70 -4.96 12.86 -9.19
CA ILE A 70 -5.21 11.58 -8.54
C ILE A 70 -6.22 10.80 -9.36
N GLU A 71 -5.83 9.59 -9.75
CA GLU A 71 -6.70 8.62 -10.40
C GLU A 71 -6.96 7.46 -9.45
N MET A 72 -8.21 7.04 -9.33
CA MET A 72 -8.58 5.83 -8.59
C MET A 72 -9.49 4.94 -9.43
N ASP A 73 -9.32 3.62 -9.31
CA ASP A 73 -10.19 2.65 -9.95
C ASP A 73 -11.48 2.51 -9.13
N PRO A 74 -12.66 2.68 -9.76
CA PRO A 74 -13.92 2.60 -9.04
C PRO A 74 -14.33 1.16 -8.71
N ILE A 75 -13.68 0.14 -9.27
CA ILE A 75 -14.05 -1.28 -9.12
C ILE A 75 -12.95 -2.05 -8.39
N GLU A 76 -11.70 -1.87 -8.81
CA GLU A 76 -10.56 -2.58 -8.23
C GLU A 76 -10.20 -2.00 -6.87
N LEU A 77 -10.12 -2.86 -5.85
CA LEU A 77 -9.85 -2.49 -4.46
C LEU A 77 -8.62 -3.20 -3.94
N SER A 78 -7.95 -2.60 -2.96
CA SER A 78 -7.04 -3.37 -2.13
C SER A 78 -7.83 -4.42 -1.36
N PRO A 79 -7.25 -5.62 -1.12
CA PRO A 79 -7.82 -6.52 -0.16
C PRO A 79 -7.92 -5.78 1.18
N PRO A 80 -9.10 -5.75 1.83
CA PRO A 80 -9.30 -4.97 3.03
C PRO A 80 -8.30 -5.40 4.11
N PRO A 81 -7.97 -4.51 5.07
CA PRO A 81 -7.20 -4.91 6.24
C PRO A 81 -7.80 -6.19 6.84
N CYS A 82 -6.98 -7.20 7.13
CA CYS A 82 -7.43 -8.47 7.73
C CYS A 82 -8.24 -8.30 9.04
N THR A 83 -8.24 -7.09 9.61
CA THR A 83 -8.92 -6.72 10.84
C THR A 83 -10.35 -6.22 10.64
N LEU A 84 -10.77 -5.90 9.41
CA LEU A 84 -12.14 -5.45 9.13
C LEU A 84 -12.89 -6.55 8.36
N PRO A 85 -14.17 -6.83 8.72
CA PRO A 85 -14.99 -7.70 7.91
C PRO A 85 -15.15 -7.10 6.50
N PRO A 86 -15.21 -7.92 5.44
CA PRO A 86 -15.36 -7.45 4.07
C PRO A 86 -16.78 -6.89 3.85
N ASP A 87 -17.04 -5.70 4.35
CA ASP A 87 -18.30 -4.98 4.22
C ASP A 87 -18.10 -3.60 3.54
N ARG A 88 -19.20 -2.86 3.38
CA ARG A 88 -19.17 -1.53 2.76
C ARG A 88 -18.33 -0.54 3.55
N ASN A 89 -18.26 -0.66 4.87
CA ASN A 89 -17.46 0.24 5.69
C ASN A 89 -15.96 -0.03 5.49
N ALA A 90 -15.56 -1.30 5.41
CA ALA A 90 -14.19 -1.68 5.08
C ALA A 90 -13.76 -1.14 3.72
N THR A 91 -14.63 -1.27 2.70
CA THR A 91 -14.39 -0.69 1.37
C THR A 91 -14.26 0.84 1.41
N ALA A 92 -15.12 1.52 2.19
CA ALA A 92 -15.04 2.97 2.33
C ALA A 92 -13.73 3.39 3.00
N VAL A 93 -13.32 2.70 4.07
CA VAL A 93 -12.06 2.96 4.79
C VAL A 93 -10.84 2.71 3.88
N ASP A 94 -10.85 1.64 3.08
CA ASP A 94 -9.79 1.33 2.12
C ASP A 94 -9.65 2.45 1.07
N ARG A 95 -10.77 2.91 0.50
CA ARG A 95 -10.77 4.04 -0.46
C ARG A 95 -10.34 5.35 0.18
N LEU A 96 -10.79 5.65 1.39
CA LEU A 96 -10.34 6.83 2.14
C LEU A 96 -8.83 6.79 2.39
N GLY A 97 -8.29 5.62 2.72
CA GLY A 97 -6.86 5.40 2.88
C GLY A 97 -6.07 5.56 1.59
N THR A 98 -6.58 4.98 0.52
CA THR A 98 -6.00 5.10 -0.82
C THR A 98 -5.99 6.55 -1.28
N LEU A 99 -7.09 7.28 -1.10
CA LEU A 99 -7.16 8.69 -1.43
C LEU A 99 -6.14 9.52 -0.61
N LEU A 100 -6.01 9.22 0.69
CA LEU A 100 -5.03 9.88 1.55
C LEU A 100 -3.58 9.56 1.14
N HIS A 101 -3.33 8.33 0.67
CA HIS A 101 -2.03 7.92 0.15
C HIS A 101 -1.64 8.76 -1.06
N GLU A 102 -2.53 8.90 -2.04
CA GLU A 102 -2.24 9.69 -3.24
C GLU A 102 -2.18 11.20 -2.94
N ALA A 103 -2.98 11.69 -1.98
CA ALA A 103 -2.87 13.06 -1.50
C ALA A 103 -1.53 13.35 -0.81
N LEU A 104 -0.96 12.37 -0.09
CA LEU A 104 0.38 12.51 0.48
C LEU A 104 1.45 12.65 -0.63
N HIS A 105 1.34 11.91 -1.74
CA HIS A 105 2.25 12.12 -2.88
C HIS A 105 2.15 13.54 -3.43
N ALA A 106 0.92 14.05 -3.61
CA ALA A 106 0.72 15.41 -4.07
C ALA A 106 1.29 16.46 -3.11
N TYR A 107 1.14 16.26 -1.79
CA TYR A 107 1.74 17.13 -0.79
C TYR A 107 3.27 17.14 -0.85
N LEU A 108 3.89 15.97 -1.06
CA LEU A 108 5.34 15.85 -1.20
C LEU A 108 5.85 16.49 -2.51
N ASP A 109 5.04 16.47 -3.56
CA ASP A 109 5.34 17.10 -4.85
C ASP A 109 5.30 18.63 -4.79
N TYR A 110 4.45 19.20 -3.93
CA TYR A 110 4.37 20.65 -3.69
C TYR A 110 5.64 21.24 -3.05
N GLN A 111 6.51 20.41 -2.48
CA GLN A 111 7.58 20.91 -1.61
C GLN A 111 8.68 21.66 -2.37
N CYS A 112 9.20 22.70 -1.72
CA CYS A 112 10.19 23.61 -2.28
C CYS A 112 11.40 22.87 -2.85
N GLN A 113 11.72 23.10 -4.12
CA GLN A 113 12.83 22.45 -4.82
C GLN A 113 14.21 22.86 -4.31
N SER A 114 14.32 24.01 -3.64
CA SER A 114 15.58 24.51 -3.09
C SER A 114 15.81 24.11 -1.64
N CYS A 115 14.81 23.56 -0.94
CA CYS A 115 14.99 23.07 0.42
C CYS A 115 15.79 21.75 0.42
N ARG A 116 17.00 21.78 0.98
CA ARG A 116 17.89 20.61 1.18
C ARG A 116 17.29 19.47 2.00
N SER A 117 16.18 19.71 2.68
CA SER A 117 15.56 18.75 3.60
C SER A 117 14.88 17.59 2.90
N LEU A 118 14.63 17.66 1.58
CA LEU A 118 14.09 16.54 0.84
C LEU A 118 15.10 15.91 -0.09
N ASP A 119 15.27 14.63 0.14
CA ASP A 119 15.84 13.71 -0.82
C ASP A 119 14.94 13.69 -2.07
N PRO A 120 15.46 13.98 -3.28
CA PRO A 120 14.69 13.85 -4.52
C PRO A 120 14.06 12.45 -4.69
N ARG A 121 14.63 11.43 -4.04
CA ARG A 121 14.09 10.06 -4.01
C ARG A 121 12.77 9.95 -3.25
N ASP A 122 12.47 10.88 -2.34
CA ASP A 122 11.20 10.91 -1.61
C ASP A 122 10.03 11.45 -2.45
N ARG A 123 10.30 12.13 -3.58
CA ARG A 123 9.26 12.71 -4.46
C ARG A 123 8.62 11.68 -5.38
N ALA A 124 9.42 10.75 -5.89
CA ALA A 124 8.99 9.77 -6.88
C ALA A 124 8.68 8.40 -6.27
N ALA A 125 8.80 8.23 -4.96
CA ALA A 125 8.69 6.93 -4.30
C ALA A 125 8.14 7.04 -2.87
N HIS A 126 7.91 5.88 -2.27
CA HIS A 126 7.51 5.72 -0.87
C HIS A 126 8.72 5.81 0.08
N GLY A 127 9.58 6.82 -0.12
CA GLY A 127 10.85 7.01 0.58
C GLY A 127 10.72 7.46 2.04
N TYR A 128 11.81 7.92 2.67
CA TYR A 128 11.87 8.17 4.11
C TYR A 128 10.77 9.12 4.60
N THR A 129 10.62 10.26 3.92
CA THR A 129 9.61 11.27 4.31
C THR A 129 8.19 10.73 4.16
N PHE A 130 7.91 9.99 3.08
CA PHE A 130 6.62 9.32 2.89
C PHE A 130 6.33 8.34 4.04
N GLN A 131 7.33 7.55 4.44
CA GLN A 131 7.15 6.57 5.51
C GLN A 131 6.83 7.19 6.85
N LYS A 132 7.55 8.27 7.19
CA LYS A 132 7.39 9.00 8.44
C LYS A 132 6.04 9.69 8.51
N LEU A 133 5.69 10.48 7.48
CA LEU A 133 4.40 11.16 7.42
C LEU A 133 3.25 10.17 7.34
N GLY A 134 3.40 9.12 6.53
CA GLY A 134 2.38 8.10 6.38
C GLY A 134 2.04 7.39 7.69
N LYS A 135 3.02 7.10 8.56
CA LYS A 135 2.73 6.57 9.90
C LYS A 135 1.88 7.55 10.72
N VAL A 136 2.27 8.82 10.77
CA VAL A 136 1.55 9.84 11.54
C VAL A 136 0.10 9.97 11.02
N LEU A 137 -0.09 9.93 9.71
CA LEU A 137 -1.42 9.94 9.10
C LEU A 137 -2.23 8.70 9.45
N GLU A 138 -1.66 7.49 9.41
CA GLU A 138 -2.36 6.26 9.82
C GLU A 138 -2.82 6.35 11.29
N GLU A 139 -1.96 6.83 12.19
CA GLU A 139 -2.28 7.04 13.61
C GLU A 139 -3.41 8.07 13.79
N LYS A 140 -3.33 9.21 13.10
CA LYS A 140 -4.36 10.26 13.18
C LYS A 140 -5.68 9.83 12.55
N MET A 141 -5.66 9.11 11.45
CA MET A 141 -6.88 8.57 10.85
C MET A 141 -7.55 7.54 11.74
N LEU A 142 -6.80 6.72 12.49
CA LEU A 142 -7.36 5.85 13.50
C LEU A 142 -8.05 6.66 14.62
N GLU A 143 -7.46 7.75 15.07
CA GLU A 143 -8.07 8.65 16.05
C GLU A 143 -9.36 9.29 15.54
N PHE A 144 -9.39 9.77 14.29
CA PHE A 144 -10.53 10.49 13.70
C PHE A 144 -11.65 9.56 13.23
N LEU A 145 -11.33 8.51 12.47
CA LEU A 145 -12.32 7.60 11.89
C LEU A 145 -12.70 6.45 12.83
N LYS A 146 -11.95 6.23 13.91
CA LYS A 146 -12.06 5.03 14.75
C LYS A 146 -11.91 3.73 13.95
N ALA A 147 -11.22 3.80 12.82
CA ALA A 147 -10.97 2.69 11.92
C ALA A 147 -9.53 2.76 11.40
N PRO A 148 -8.83 1.61 11.29
CA PRO A 148 -7.46 1.59 10.81
C PRO A 148 -7.43 1.83 9.30
N VAL A 149 -6.82 2.94 8.90
CA VAL A 149 -6.44 3.21 7.52
C VAL A 149 -5.07 2.59 7.25
N LYS A 150 -4.90 2.01 6.05
CA LYS A 150 -3.61 1.52 5.58
C LYS A 150 -3.17 2.33 4.37
N LEU A 151 -2.03 2.99 4.46
CA LEU A 151 -1.42 3.68 3.34
C LEU A 151 -0.48 2.75 2.54
N GLY A 152 -0.60 1.43 2.67
CA GLY A 152 0.17 0.46 1.88
C GLY A 152 1.70 0.54 2.05
N ARG A 153 2.19 1.23 3.08
CA ARG A 153 3.55 1.80 3.09
C ARG A 153 4.68 0.80 2.89
N VAL A 154 4.60 -0.37 3.54
CA VAL A 154 5.63 -1.44 3.44
C VAL A 154 5.68 -2.03 2.04
N ARG A 155 4.53 -2.44 1.51
CA ARG A 155 4.44 -3.10 0.19
C ARG A 155 4.89 -2.14 -0.90
N SER A 156 4.48 -0.88 -0.82
CA SER A 156 4.84 0.13 -1.79
C SER A 156 6.34 0.45 -1.79
N TRP A 157 6.97 0.51 -0.61
CA TRP A 157 8.43 0.64 -0.51
C TRP A 157 9.16 -0.58 -1.09
N LEU A 158 8.74 -1.80 -0.74
CA LEU A 158 9.35 -3.03 -1.28
C LEU A 158 9.25 -3.12 -2.81
N HIS A 159 8.15 -2.66 -3.39
CA HIS A 159 7.95 -2.67 -4.84
C HIS A 159 8.87 -1.69 -5.59
N ARG A 160 9.36 -0.64 -4.93
CA ARG A 160 10.29 0.36 -5.50
C ARG A 160 11.67 0.30 -4.86
N ARG A 161 12.04 -0.84 -4.27
CA ARG A 161 13.32 -1.00 -3.57
C ARG A 161 14.52 -0.63 -4.44
N GLU A 162 14.44 -0.88 -5.73
CA GLU A 162 15.49 -0.58 -6.72
C GLU A 162 15.76 0.92 -6.88
N ILE A 163 14.80 1.78 -6.53
CA ILE A 163 14.90 3.24 -6.59
C ILE A 163 15.28 3.81 -5.20
N THR A 164 15.04 3.04 -4.14
CA THR A 164 15.44 3.39 -2.78
C THR A 164 16.78 2.71 -2.47
N ASP A 165 17.90 3.34 -2.85
CA ASP A 165 19.26 2.79 -2.70
C ASP A 165 19.67 2.47 -1.25
N ARG A 166 18.85 2.84 -0.26
CA ARG A 166 19.11 2.67 1.16
C ARG A 166 18.07 1.77 1.81
N VAL A 167 18.55 0.69 2.42
CA VAL A 167 17.77 -0.13 3.36
C VAL A 167 17.61 0.66 4.67
N PRO A 168 16.39 0.77 5.24
CA PRO A 168 16.19 1.44 6.52
C PRO A 168 16.93 0.71 7.64
N CYS A 169 17.55 1.47 8.54
CA CYS A 169 18.14 0.90 9.75
C CYS A 169 17.06 0.55 10.78
N VAL A 170 17.44 -0.19 11.84
CA VAL A 170 16.49 -0.62 12.90
C VAL A 170 15.74 0.53 13.57
N HIS A 171 16.38 1.69 13.74
CA HIS A 171 15.75 2.87 14.34
C HIS A 171 14.65 3.42 13.43
N GLU A 172 14.88 3.45 12.12
CA GLU A 172 13.89 3.90 11.14
C GLU A 172 12.72 2.92 11.04
N LEU A 173 12.98 1.61 11.05
CA LEU A 173 11.92 0.60 11.08
C LEU A 173 11.02 0.75 12.32
N LYS A 174 11.60 1.06 13.49
CA LYS A 174 10.82 1.38 14.70
C LYS A 174 10.05 2.69 14.54
N GLU A 175 10.71 3.73 14.05
CA GLU A 175 10.11 5.04 13.80
C GLU A 175 8.92 4.91 12.84
N TRP A 176 9.02 4.08 11.79
CA TRP A 176 7.98 3.83 10.80
C TRP A 176 6.91 2.84 11.26
N GLY A 177 7.07 2.21 12.44
CA GLY A 177 6.12 1.22 12.96
C GLY A 177 6.14 -0.11 12.20
N TRP A 178 7.24 -0.44 11.53
CA TRP A 178 7.45 -1.72 10.84
C TRP A 178 8.19 -2.74 11.69
N TRP A 179 8.72 -2.29 12.83
CA TRP A 179 9.38 -3.17 13.77
C TRP A 179 8.37 -4.06 14.48
N ILE A 180 8.27 -5.31 14.02
CA ILE A 180 7.70 -6.38 14.81
C ILE A 180 8.84 -6.86 15.71
N PRO A 181 8.73 -6.76 17.06
CA PRO A 181 9.68 -7.42 17.93
C PRO A 181 9.73 -8.89 17.50
N LEU A 182 10.91 -9.40 17.13
CA LEU A 182 11.17 -10.82 16.89
C LEU A 182 11.04 -11.67 18.17
N VAL A 183 10.11 -11.30 19.06
CA VAL A 183 9.64 -12.09 20.19
C VAL A 183 8.30 -12.73 19.82
N ILE A 184 8.17 -13.19 18.57
CA ILE A 184 7.39 -14.41 18.35
C ILE A 184 8.41 -15.51 18.63
N ASN A 185 8.20 -16.19 19.75
CA ASN A 185 8.96 -17.32 20.22
C ASN A 185 9.19 -18.30 19.05
N LEU A 186 10.36 -18.24 18.40
CA LEU A 186 10.77 -19.20 17.37
C LEU A 186 10.78 -20.66 17.88
N LYS A 187 10.58 -20.86 19.19
CA LYS A 187 10.39 -22.16 19.82
C LYS A 187 8.98 -22.74 19.67
N GLU A 188 7.96 -21.94 19.34
CA GLU A 188 6.55 -22.40 19.35
C GLU A 188 5.94 -22.69 17.97
N GLN A 189 6.64 -22.43 16.87
CA GLN A 189 6.09 -22.66 15.51
C GLN A 189 6.97 -23.47 14.56
N ILE A 190 7.96 -24.22 15.06
CA ILE A 190 8.58 -25.26 14.26
C ILE A 190 8.63 -26.55 15.09
N PRO A 191 7.65 -27.48 14.94
CA PRO A 191 7.96 -28.88 15.19
C PRO A 191 8.93 -29.28 14.08
N TRP A 192 10.23 -29.09 14.32
CA TRP A 192 11.25 -29.69 13.50
C TRP A 192 11.25 -31.16 13.86
N ASP A 193 10.31 -31.90 13.27
CA ASP A 193 10.28 -33.35 13.33
C ASP A 193 11.48 -33.87 12.54
N ALA A 194 12.64 -33.91 13.21
CA ALA A 194 13.89 -34.46 12.72
C ALA A 194 13.80 -35.99 12.49
N SER A 195 12.63 -36.60 12.68
CA SER A 195 12.47 -38.05 12.68
C SER A 195 11.89 -38.63 11.39
N LYS A 196 11.98 -37.96 10.23
CA LYS A 196 11.66 -38.60 8.93
C LYS A 196 12.69 -38.31 7.83
N LYS A 197 13.94 -38.74 8.07
CA LYS A 197 14.89 -39.05 6.99
C LYS A 197 14.35 -40.25 6.16
N LYS A 198 13.53 -40.00 5.14
CA LYS A 198 13.50 -40.89 3.98
C LYS A 198 14.68 -40.53 3.10
N ARG A 199 15.70 -41.41 3.09
CA ARG A 199 16.85 -41.37 2.18
C ARG A 199 16.34 -41.16 0.75
N LYS A 200 16.65 -40.02 0.12
CA LYS A 200 16.67 -39.93 -1.34
C LYS A 200 17.90 -40.72 -1.80
N ARG A 201 17.70 -41.67 -2.71
CA ARG A 201 18.79 -42.40 -3.38
C ARG A 201 19.72 -41.41 -4.07
N ASP A 202 21.00 -41.69 -4.00
CA ASP A 202 22.05 -40.90 -4.62
C ASP A 202 21.93 -41.02 -6.15
N PRO A 203 21.90 -39.92 -6.92
CA PRO A 203 21.82 -39.98 -8.39
C PRO A 203 23.07 -40.56 -9.06
N CYS A 204 24.13 -40.84 -8.31
CA CYS A 204 25.43 -41.29 -8.82
C CYS A 204 25.74 -42.77 -8.54
N ASP A 205 24.79 -43.54 -8.01
CA ASP A 205 24.97 -44.98 -7.84
C ASP A 205 24.75 -45.72 -9.18
N LEU A 206 25.84 -45.94 -9.92
CA LEU A 206 25.86 -46.61 -11.22
C LEU A 206 26.04 -48.13 -11.13
N SER A 207 26.01 -48.73 -9.94
CA SER A 207 26.17 -50.18 -9.78
C SER A 207 24.82 -50.90 -9.92
N GLU A 208 24.22 -50.91 -11.10
CA GLU A 208 23.20 -51.91 -11.51
C GLU A 208 22.79 -51.68 -12.99
N GLN A 209 23.70 -52.01 -13.92
CA GLN A 209 23.32 -52.33 -15.29
C GLN A 209 23.96 -53.65 -15.69
N GLU A 210 23.26 -54.76 -15.43
CA GLU A 210 23.58 -56.03 -16.06
C GLU A 210 23.28 -55.95 -17.57
N PRO A 211 24.21 -56.36 -18.44
CA PRO A 211 23.95 -56.43 -19.87
C PRO A 211 23.02 -57.60 -20.19
N LYS A 212 21.87 -57.31 -20.79
CA LYS A 212 21.01 -58.32 -21.41
C LYS A 212 21.80 -59.04 -22.52
N ARG A 213 22.11 -60.32 -22.31
CA ARG A 213 22.62 -61.21 -23.36
C ARG A 213 21.56 -61.36 -24.45
N ILE A 214 21.90 -60.93 -25.66
CA ILE A 214 21.16 -61.30 -26.87
C ILE A 214 21.62 -62.70 -27.25
N ALA A 215 20.73 -63.69 -27.11
CA ALA A 215 20.92 -65.00 -27.71
C ALA A 215 20.60 -64.90 -29.21
N ARG A 216 21.45 -65.55 -30.02
CA ARG A 216 21.34 -65.67 -31.47
C ARG A 216 20.16 -66.56 -31.88
#